data_AF-T0SW25-F1
#
_entry.id   AF-T0SW25-F1
#
_cell.length_a   1.000
_cell.length_b   1.000
_cell.length_c   1.000
_cell.angle_alpha   90.00
_cell.angle_beta   90.00
_cell.angle_gamma   90.00
#
_symmetry.space_group_name_H-M   'P 1'
#
loop_
_entity.id
_entity.type
_entity.pdbx_description
1 polymer ?
#
loop_
_entity_poly.entity_id
_entity_poly.type
_entity_poly.pdbx_seq_one_letter_code
_entity_poly.pdbx_strand_id
1 'polypeptide(L)' 'MKEENQKNHPLKSLGVFILGIVGLIYILNPTAGFFELIPDNLPFIGNLDEAGAVMLILGALRYFGIDLLKPRKRTKKD' A
#
# COMPACT_ATOMS: atom_id res chain seq x y z
N MET A 1 -16.66 -21.33 -2.29
CA MET A 1 -16.35 -20.09 -1.56
C MET A 1 -15.37 -20.47 -0.45
N LYS A 2 -14.07 -20.24 -0.65
CA LYS A 2 -13.05 -20.56 0.36
C LYS A 2 -12.84 -19.33 1.22
N GLU A 3 -13.66 -19.18 2.25
CA GLU A 3 -13.30 -18.43 3.45
C GLU A 3 -12.30 -19.29 4.22
N GLU A 4 -11.07 -19.36 3.71
CA GLU A 4 -9.99 -20.04 4.39
C GLU A 4 -9.43 -19.09 5.46
N ASN A 5 -10.15 -19.06 6.58
CA ASN A 5 -9.62 -19.03 7.93
C ASN A 5 -8.31 -18.24 8.05
N GLN A 6 -8.45 -16.90 8.10
CA GLN A 6 -7.41 -15.97 8.51
C GLN A 6 -7.08 -16.25 9.99
N LYS A 7 -6.31 -17.32 10.23
CA LYS A 7 -5.63 -17.53 11.51
C LYS A 7 -4.72 -16.33 11.70
N ASN A 8 -5.16 -15.40 12.54
CA ASN A 8 -4.40 -14.25 13.00
C ASN A 8 -3.07 -14.76 13.56
N HIS A 9 -2.02 -14.77 12.73
CA HIS A 9 -0.67 -14.88 13.25
C HIS A 9 -0.32 -13.43 13.63
N PRO A 10 -0.34 -13.04 14.91
CA PRO A 10 -0.16 -11.65 15.33
C PRO A 10 1.14 -11.05 14.77
N LEU A 11 2.16 -11.89 14.58
CA LEU A 11 3.42 -11.54 13.92
C LEU A 11 3.25 -11.13 12.45
N LYS A 12 2.38 -11.81 11.69
CA LYS A 12 2.07 -11.45 10.29
C LYS A 12 1.31 -10.13 10.23
N SER A 13 0.32 -9.95 11.11
CA SER A 13 -0.44 -8.69 11.18
C SER A 13 0.46 -7.50 11.53
N LEU A 14 1.38 -7.68 12.48
CA LEU A 14 2.37 -6.65 12.83
C LEU A 14 3.32 -6.35 11.67
N GLY A 15 3.81 -7.37 10.97
CA GLY A 15 4.66 -7.19 9.80
C GLY A 15 3.97 -6.41 8.68
N VAL A 16 2.71 -6.75 8.38
CA VAL A 16 1.91 -6.03 7.38
C VAL A 16 1.63 -4.58 7.80
N PHE A 17 1.37 -4.35 9.09
CA PHE A 17 1.20 -3.00 9.62
C PHE A 17 2.46 -2.15 9.47
N ILE A 18 3.61 -2.68 9.90
CA ILE A 18 4.91 -1.99 9.78
C ILE A 18 5.22 -1.68 8.31
N LEU A 19 5.03 -2.64 7.41
CA LEU A 19 5.20 -2.46 5.98
C LEU A 19 4.34 -1.30 5.47
N GLY A 20 3.03 -1.27 5.79
CA GLY A 20 2.14 -0.18 5.40
C GLY A 20 2.61 1.20 5.88
N ILE A 21 3.10 1.30 7.13
CA ILE A 21 3.67 2.53 7.68
C ILE A 21 4.95 2.95 6.93
N VAL A 22 5.84 2.00 6.62
CA VAL A 22 7.06 2.27 5.86
C VAL A 22 6.72 2.81 4.47
N GLY A 23 5.77 2.18 3.76
CA GLY A 23 5.29 2.68 2.47
C GLY A 23 4.70 4.09 2.58
N LEU A 24 3.96 4.40 3.65
CA LEU A 24 3.41 5.73 3.86
C LEU A 24 4.50 6.78 4.09
N ILE A 25 5.50 6.47 4.91
CA ILE A 25 6.66 7.35 5.15
C ILE A 25 7.44 7.57 3.85
N TYR A 26 7.60 6.54 3.02
CA TYR A 26 8.26 6.63 1.72
C TYR A 26 7.55 7.63 0.79
N ILE A 27 6.24 7.49 0.63
CA ILE A 27 5.41 8.39 -0.20
C ILE A 27 5.38 9.82 0.32
N LEU A 28 5.40 10.01 1.63
CA LEU A 28 5.48 11.34 2.23
C LEU A 28 6.83 12.03 1.95
N ASN A 29 7.85 11.28 1.53
CA ASN A 29 9.19 11.75 1.18
C ASN A 29 9.66 12.88 2.13
N PRO A 30 9.71 12.66 3.46
CA PRO A 30 10.02 13.72 4.42
C PRO A 30 11.44 14.26 4.26
N THR A 31 12.30 13.52 3.57
CA THR A 31 13.67 13.90 3.22
C THR A 31 13.75 14.71 1.93
N ALA A 32 12.63 14.95 1.22
CA ALA A 32 12.55 15.75 -0.01
C ALA A 32 13.58 15.37 -1.09
N GLY A 33 13.91 14.07 -1.22
CA GLY A 33 14.92 13.59 -2.18
C GLY A 33 16.38 13.82 -1.78
N PHE A 34 16.69 14.29 -0.56
CA PHE A 34 18.07 14.52 -0.11
C PHE A 34 18.88 13.22 0.14
N PHE A 35 18.18 12.08 0.31
CA PHE A 35 18.75 10.74 0.51
C PHE A 35 18.17 9.77 -0.54
N GLU A 36 18.41 10.04 -1.81
CA GLU A 36 18.09 9.11 -2.90
C GLU A 36 19.15 8.00 -2.95
N LEU A 37 18.78 6.78 -2.54
CA LEU A 37 19.66 5.60 -2.59
C LEU A 37 19.82 5.06 -4.02
N ILE A 38 18.90 5.43 -4.92
CA ILE A 38 18.84 5.03 -6.34
C ILE A 38 18.57 6.30 -7.16
N PRO A 39 19.28 6.54 -8.28
CA PRO A 39 19.04 7.71 -9.12
C PRO A 39 17.76 7.51 -9.96
N ASP A 40 16.61 7.89 -9.41
CA ASP A 40 15.27 7.72 -10.02
C ASP A 40 14.84 8.94 -10.86
N ASN A 41 15.70 9.93 -11.11
CA ASN A 41 15.38 11.16 -11.85
C ASN A 41 15.32 11.01 -13.39
N LEU A 42 15.03 9.82 -13.93
CA LEU A 42 14.84 9.66 -15.38
C LEU A 42 13.43 10.14 -15.78
N PRO A 43 13.30 11.15 -16.67
CA PRO A 43 12.00 11.51 -17.21
C PRO A 43 11.40 10.27 -17.88
N PHE A 44 10.11 10.01 -17.61
CA PHE A 44 9.28 8.86 -18.04
C PHE A 44 9.25 7.59 -17.19
N ILE A 45 10.29 7.27 -16.40
CA ILE A 45 10.37 6.00 -15.63
C ILE A 45 10.65 6.24 -14.13
N GLY A 46 11.13 7.43 -13.79
CA GLY A 46 11.30 7.86 -12.41
C GLY A 46 9.99 7.83 -11.66
N ASN A 47 9.95 7.06 -10.58
CA ASN A 47 8.89 6.85 -9.61
C ASN A 47 8.25 5.45 -9.57
N LEU A 48 8.96 4.42 -10.04
CA LEU A 48 8.46 3.05 -9.97
C LEU A 48 8.42 2.54 -8.53
N ASP A 49 9.34 2.99 -7.70
CA ASP A 49 9.39 2.67 -6.28
C ASP A 49 8.28 3.36 -5.49
N GLU A 50 7.85 4.60 -5.80
CA GLU A 50 6.63 5.17 -5.23
C GLU A 50 5.40 4.37 -5.65
N ALA A 51 5.30 3.93 -6.91
CA ALA A 51 4.19 3.07 -7.32
C ALA A 51 4.16 1.76 -6.50
N GLY A 52 5.34 1.19 -6.23
CA GLY A 52 5.52 0.05 -5.32
C GLY A 52 5.08 0.38 -3.89
N ALA A 53 5.47 1.53 -3.35
CA ALA A 53 5.07 1.98 -2.02
C ALA A 53 3.55 2.19 -1.91
N VAL A 54 2.89 2.75 -2.93
CA VAL A 54 1.43 2.86 -2.99
C VAL A 54 0.78 1.48 -2.99
N MET A 55 1.26 0.53 -3.82
CA MET A 55 0.72 -0.84 -3.82
C MET A 55 0.89 -1.52 -2.46
N LEU A 56 2.00 -1.26 -1.77
CA LEU A 56 2.28 -1.81 -0.45
C LEU A 56 1.33 -1.24 0.62
N ILE A 57 1.04 0.06 0.59
CA ILE A 57 0.02 0.69 1.44
C ILE A 57 -1.36 0.10 1.16
N LEU A 58 -1.78 0.03 -0.11
CA LEU A 58 -3.08 -0.51 -0.50
C LEU A 58 -3.23 -1.99 -0.12
N GLY A 59 -2.17 -2.78 -0.28
CA GLY A 59 -2.11 -4.17 0.17
C GLY A 59 -2.25 -4.31 1.68
N ALA A 60 -1.57 -3.45 2.45
CA ALA A 60 -1.70 -3.42 3.91
C ALA A 60 -3.12 -3.04 4.36
N LEU A 61 -3.71 -2.00 3.77
CA LEU A 61 -5.10 -1.62 4.04
C LEU A 61 -6.08 -2.75 3.74
N ARG A 62 -5.92 -3.41 2.59
CA ARG A 62 -6.75 -4.55 2.19
C ARG A 62 -6.60 -5.74 3.14
N TYR A 63 -5.40 -5.98 3.67
CA TYR A 63 -5.15 -7.01 4.69
C TYR A 63 -5.97 -6.76 5.96
N PHE A 64 -6.17 -5.49 6.33
CA PHE A 64 -7.03 -5.07 7.46
C PHE A 64 -8.51 -4.89 7.08
N GLY A 65 -8.91 -5.29 5.87
CA GLY A 65 -10.30 -5.23 5.42
C GLY A 65 -10.74 -3.88 4.83
N ILE A 66 -9.82 -2.94 4.66
CA ILE A 66 -10.07 -1.64 4.03
C ILE A 66 -9.67 -1.73 2.56
N ASP A 67 -10.64 -1.95 1.68
CA ASP A 67 -10.41 -1.97 0.24
C ASP A 67 -10.82 -0.63 -0.41
N LEU A 68 -9.85 0.26 -0.57
CA LEU A 68 -10.04 1.58 -1.19
C LEU A 68 -10.38 1.49 -2.68
N LEU A 69 -10.04 0.39 -3.34
CA LEU A 69 -10.28 0.20 -4.78
C LEU A 69 -11.64 -0.46 -5.06
N LYS A 70 -12.39 -0.85 -4.01
CA LYS A 70 -13.68 -1.51 -4.15
C LYS A 70 -14.69 -0.55 -4.80
N PRO A 71 -15.20 -0.86 -6.02
CA PRO A 71 -16.19 -0.01 -6.66
C PRO A 71 -17.47 0.06 -5.82
N ARG A 72 -17.89 1.27 -5.43
CA ARG A 72 -19.19 1.46 -4.77
C ARG A 72 -20.29 1.11 -5.76
N LYS A 73 -20.92 -0.05 -5.59
CA LYS A 73 -22.11 -0.42 -6.37
C LYS A 73 -23.18 0.65 -6.13
N ARG A 74 -23.48 1.47 -7.13
CA ARG A 74 -24.68 2.31 -7.11
C ARG A 74 -25.87 1.38 -7.26
N THR A 75 -26.63 1.20 -6.19
CA THR A 75 -28.00 0.69 -6.30
C THR A 75 -28.75 1.71 -7.16
N LYS A 76 -29.27 1.27 -8.31
CA LYS A 76 -30.34 2.01 -8.97
C LYS A 76 -31.54 1.92 -8.05
N LYS A 77 -32.10 3.07 -7.73
CA LYS A 77 -33.39 3.20 -7.05
C LYS A 77 -34.39 3.40 -8.17
N ASP A 78 -35.18 2.36 -8.44
CA ASP A 78 -36.33 2.41 -9.34
C ASP A 78 -37.47 3.22 -8.71
#